data_AF-A0A2M7PVQ2-F1
#
_entry.id   AF-A0A2M7PVQ2-F1
#
_cell.length_a   1.000
_cell.length_b   1.000
_cell.length_c   1.000
_cell.angle_alpha   90.00
_cell.angle_beta   90.00
_cell.angle_gamma   90.00
#
_symmetry.space_group_name_H-M   'P 1'
#
loop_
_entity.id
_entity.type
_entity.pdbx_description
1 polymer ?
#
loop_
_entity_poly.entity_id
_entity_poly.type
_entity_poly.pdbx_seq_one_letter_code
_entity_poly.pdbx_strand_id
1 'polypeptide(L)'
;SPLSRAVETSEIISSSNPHLKIIKTDLIKEKKDPSSFAMKKKEEIPWDIIKANRHNPDWCMEDGESFNEVKGRIVKVLDMVEKLPSGSKVLLVTHGSFIKHFTSY
;
A
#
# COMPACT_ATOMS: atom_id res chain seq x y z
N SER A 1 6.67 -0.11 4.74
CA SER A 1 5.60 0.83 5.18
C SER A 1 5.98 1.36 6.55
N PRO A 2 5.61 2.60 6.93
CA PRO A 2 5.91 3.15 8.26
C PRO A 2 4.91 2.72 9.34
N LEU A 3 3.79 2.07 8.98
CA LEU A 3 2.84 1.53 9.96
C LEU A 3 3.50 0.44 10.81
N SER A 4 3.28 0.45 12.12
CA SER A 4 3.96 -0.38 13.13
C SER A 4 4.06 -1.85 12.72
N ARG A 5 2.93 -2.48 12.35
CA ARG A 5 2.88 -3.88 11.88
C ARG A 5 3.87 -4.22 10.75
N ALA A 6 4.10 -3.29 9.83
CA ALA A 6 5.04 -3.47 8.73
C ALA A 6 6.48 -3.19 9.17
N VAL A 7 6.67 -2.25 10.10
CA VAL A 7 7.98 -1.93 10.69
C VAL A 7 8.48 -3.13 11.51
N GLU A 8 7.66 -3.64 12.43
CA GLU A 8 7.96 -4.81 13.26
C GLU A 8 8.33 -6.03 12.39
N THR A 9 7.55 -6.29 11.33
CA THR A 9 7.86 -7.34 10.36
C THR A 9 9.22 -7.12 9.69
N SER A 10 9.52 -5.87 9.30
CA SER A 10 10.80 -5.54 8.67
C SER A 10 11.99 -5.73 9.62
N GLU A 11 11.81 -5.39 10.90
CA GLU A 11 12.82 -5.56 11.95
C GLU A 11 13.10 -7.04 12.22
N ILE A 12 12.06 -7.88 12.29
CA ILE A 12 12.21 -9.34 12.41
C ILE A 12 13.01 -9.90 11.23
N ILE A 13 12.67 -9.53 10.00
CA ILE A 13 13.39 -10.00 8.80
C ILE A 13 14.86 -9.52 8.82
N SER A 14 15.08 -8.25 9.16
CA SER A 14 16.42 -7.67 9.21
C SER A 14 17.29 -8.27 10.33
N SER A 15 16.70 -8.74 11.43
CA SER A 15 17.44 -9.40 12.52
C SER A 15 18.19 -10.66 12.05
N SER A 16 17.64 -11.36 11.05
CA SER A 16 18.26 -12.54 10.43
C SER A 16 19.08 -12.19 9.18
N ASN A 17 19.09 -10.92 8.75
CA ASN A 17 19.71 -10.45 7.52
C ASN A 17 20.42 -9.10 7.75
N PRO A 18 21.59 -9.09 8.41
CA PRO A 18 22.22 -7.86 8.93
C PRO A 18 22.67 -6.87 7.85
N HIS A 19 22.70 -7.28 6.57
CA HIS A 19 23.03 -6.41 5.44
C HIS A 19 21.82 -5.64 4.89
N LEU A 20 20.59 -5.95 5.34
CA LEU A 20 19.40 -5.23 4.91
C LEU A 20 19.29 -3.89 5.63
N LYS A 21 19.24 -2.81 4.86
CA LYS A 21 18.91 -1.48 5.38
C LYS A 21 17.41 -1.24 5.30
N ILE A 22 16.77 -1.00 6.44
CA ILE A 22 15.35 -0.65 6.49
C ILE A 22 15.15 0.81 6.06
N ILE A 23 14.33 1.04 5.03
CA ILE A 23 13.90 2.38 4.60
C ILE A 23 12.39 2.47 4.77
N LYS A 24 11.93 3.46 5.54
CA LYS A 24 10.50 3.74 5.76
C LYS A 24 10.04 4.77 4.72
N THR A 25 8.90 4.51 4.09
CA THR A 25 8.28 5.45 3.13
C THR A 25 6.76 5.33 3.15
N ASP A 26 6.09 6.47 3.11
CA ASP A 26 4.63 6.58 2.99
C ASP A 26 4.11 6.01 1.66
N LEU A 27 5.03 5.87 0.68
CA LEU A 27 4.92 5.18 -0.61
C LEU A 27 3.97 3.98 -0.61
N ILE A 28 4.26 3.10 0.34
CA ILE A 28 3.76 1.72 0.39
C ILE A 28 2.85 1.50 1.60
N LYS A 29 2.22 2.56 2.11
CA LYS A 29 1.13 2.43 3.10
C LYS A 29 -0.04 1.66 2.48
N GLU A 30 -0.83 1.04 3.35
CA GLU A 30 -2.09 0.41 2.94
C GLU A 30 -2.97 1.45 2.24
N LYS A 31 -3.81 0.99 1.32
CA LYS A 31 -4.85 1.84 0.72
C LYS A 31 -5.65 2.51 1.84
N LYS A 32 -5.80 3.83 1.78
CA LYS A 32 -6.64 4.58 2.73
C LYS A 32 -8.10 4.23 2.50
N ASP A 33 -8.72 3.61 3.49
CA ASP A 33 -10.17 3.47 3.53
C ASP A 33 -10.82 4.80 3.94
N PRO A 34 -12.08 5.05 3.56
CA PRO A 34 -12.84 6.21 4.01
C PRO A 34 -12.86 6.31 5.53
N SER A 35 -12.68 7.51 6.07
CA SER A 35 -12.71 7.75 7.51
C SER A 35 -14.02 7.34 8.15
N SER A 36 -15.14 7.40 7.40
CA SER A 36 -16.44 6.92 7.88
C SER A 36 -16.53 5.42 8.09
N PHE A 37 -15.54 4.64 7.65
CA PHE A 37 -15.46 3.20 7.91
C PHE A 37 -14.79 2.89 9.25
N ALA A 38 -14.15 3.87 9.89
CA ALA A 38 -13.55 3.70 11.20
C ALA A 38 -14.58 3.22 12.22
N MET A 39 -14.25 2.16 12.96
CA MET A 39 -15.09 1.51 13.98
C MET A 39 -16.41 0.91 13.46
N LYS A 40 -16.64 0.90 12.15
CA LYS A 40 -17.79 0.20 11.56
C LYS A 40 -17.55 -1.29 11.46
N LYS A 41 -18.60 -2.07 11.67
CA LYS A 41 -18.62 -3.50 11.34
C LYS A 41 -18.70 -3.66 9.83
N LYS A 42 -18.30 -4.84 9.36
CA LYS A 42 -18.28 -5.19 7.94
C LYS A 42 -19.67 -5.03 7.29
N GLU A 43 -20.73 -5.29 8.03
CA GLU A 43 -22.12 -5.22 7.57
C GLU A 43 -22.59 -3.77 7.38
N GLU A 44 -21.95 -2.81 8.04
CA GLU A 44 -22.28 -1.38 7.96
C GLU A 44 -21.55 -0.68 6.80
N ILE A 45 -20.65 -1.39 6.11
CA ILE A 45 -19.92 -0.88 4.96
C ILE A 45 -20.82 -0.96 3.73
N PRO A 46 -20.98 0.13 2.95
CA PRO A 46 -21.84 0.17 1.76
C PRO A 46 -21.21 -0.57 0.57
N TRP A 47 -21.10 -1.90 0.68
CA TRP A 47 -20.44 -2.75 -0.31
C TRP A 47 -21.06 -2.66 -1.70
N ASP A 48 -22.36 -2.40 -1.80
CA ASP A 48 -23.05 -2.30 -3.09
C ASP A 48 -22.58 -1.09 -3.90
N ILE A 49 -22.37 0.05 -3.22
CA ILE A 49 -21.82 1.27 -3.85
C ILE A 49 -20.37 1.02 -4.29
N ILE A 50 -19.56 0.39 -3.44
CA ILE A 50 -18.16 0.06 -3.75
C ILE A 50 -18.10 -0.87 -4.97
N LYS A 51 -18.95 -1.90 -5.02
CA LYS A 51 -18.99 -2.86 -6.13
C LYS A 51 -19.46 -2.22 -7.43
N ALA A 52 -20.45 -1.34 -7.38
CA ALA A 52 -20.96 -0.64 -8.56
C ALA A 52 -19.88 0.25 -9.22
N ASN A 53 -18.97 0.80 -8.43
CA ASN A 53 -17.91 1.69 -8.90
C ASN A 53 -16.55 1.00 -9.08
N ARG A 54 -16.44 -0.32 -8.90
CA ARG A 54 -15.15 -1.05 -8.88
C ARG A 54 -14.31 -0.90 -10.16
N HIS A 55 -14.94 -0.55 -11.28
CA HIS A 55 -14.31 -0.40 -12.59
C HIS A 55 -14.02 1.06 -12.96
N ASN A 56 -14.39 2.02 -12.10
CA ASN A 56 -14.04 3.42 -12.26
C ASN A 56 -12.73 3.68 -11.48
N PRO A 57 -11.59 3.86 -12.16
CA PRO A 57 -10.29 3.94 -11.50
C PRO A 57 -10.09 5.25 -10.71
N ASP A 58 -10.85 6.30 -11.03
CA ASP A 58 -10.82 7.60 -10.36
C ASP A 58 -11.84 7.69 -9.22
N TRP A 59 -12.69 6.68 -9.06
CA TRP A 59 -13.67 6.69 -8.00
C TRP A 59 -13.02 6.42 -6.64
N CYS A 60 -13.31 7.29 -5.68
CA CYS A 60 -13.07 7.10 -4.26
C CYS A 60 -14.36 7.39 -3.48
N MET A 61 -14.46 6.80 -2.29
CA MET A 61 -15.53 7.13 -1.35
C MET A 61 -14.99 8.13 -0.33
N GLU A 62 -15.65 9.29 -0.23
CA GLU A 62 -15.30 10.36 0.71
C GLU A 62 -13.82 10.75 0.63
N ASP A 63 -13.07 10.53 1.71
CA ASP A 63 -11.65 10.85 1.85
C ASP A 63 -10.74 9.62 1.69
N GLY A 64 -11.28 8.48 1.24
CA GLY A 64 -10.49 7.29 0.90
C GLY A 64 -9.70 7.47 -0.39
N GLU A 65 -8.85 6.50 -0.70
CA GLU A 65 -8.08 6.50 -1.96
C GLU A 65 -8.85 5.82 -3.11
N SER A 66 -8.71 6.38 -4.31
CA SER A 66 -9.07 5.78 -5.60
C SER A 66 -8.00 4.79 -6.07
N PHE A 67 -8.29 4.04 -7.13
CA PHE A 67 -7.29 3.16 -7.76
C PHE A 67 -6.13 3.97 -8.35
N ASN A 68 -6.42 5.09 -9.03
CA ASN A 68 -5.41 5.91 -9.67
C ASN A 68 -4.50 6.64 -8.67
N GLU A 69 -4.98 7.00 -7.49
CA GLU A 69 -4.13 7.52 -6.41
C GLU A 69 -3.13 6.48 -5.90
N VAL A 70 -3.58 5.25 -5.66
CA VAL A 70 -2.69 4.14 -5.29
C VAL A 70 -1.69 3.84 -6.42
N LYS A 71 -2.15 3.85 -7.68
CA LYS A 71 -1.29 3.72 -8.86
C LYS A 71 -0.23 4.81 -8.92
N GLY A 72 -0.59 6.06 -8.62
CA GLY A 72 0.35 7.18 -8.53
C GLY A 72 1.44 6.94 -7.48
N ARG A 73 1.11 6.31 -6.35
CA ARG A 73 2.11 5.89 -5.36
C ARG A 73 2.99 4.75 -5.85
N ILE A 74 2.42 3.77 -6.55
CA ILE A 74 3.17 2.65 -7.15
C ILE A 74 4.23 3.17 -8.13
N VAL A 75 3.86 4.08 -9.04
CA VAL A 75 4.80 4.70 -9.99
C VAL A 75 5.97 5.38 -9.26
N LYS A 76 5.69 6.12 -8.18
CA LYS A 76 6.73 6.76 -7.36
C LYS A 76 7.65 5.75 -6.66
N VAL A 77 7.10 4.60 -6.25
CA VAL A 77 7.91 3.51 -5.67
C VAL A 77 8.80 2.87 -6.73
N LEU A 78 8.29 2.66 -7.94
CA LEU A 78 9.08 2.13 -9.06
C LEU A 78 10.21 3.09 -9.45
N ASP A 79 9.92 4.39 -9.61
CA ASP A 79 10.93 5.42 -9.85
C ASP A 79 12.01 5.47 -8.74
N MET A 80 11.61 5.27 -7.47
CA MET A 80 12.56 5.17 -6.35
C MET A 80 13.46 3.92 -6.47
N VAL A 81 12.92 2.79 -6.92
CA VAL A 81 13.66 1.54 -7.08
C VAL A 81 14.59 1.59 -8.31
N GLU A 82 14.15 2.19 -9.42
CA GLU A 82 14.94 2.35 -10.65
C GLU A 82 16.20 3.19 -10.44
N LYS A 83 16.20 4.09 -9.46
CA LYS A 83 17.34 4.91 -9.07
C LYS A 83 18.40 4.15 -8.25
N LEU A 84 18.11 2.92 -7.83
CA LEU A 84 19.08 2.11 -7.10
C LEU A 84 20.14 1.52 -8.06
N PRO A 85 21.37 1.26 -7.56
CA PRO A 85 22.40 0.64 -8.38
C PRO A 85 21.93 -0.66 -9.04
N SER A 86 22.36 -0.90 -10.28
CA SER A 86 22.03 -2.11 -11.02
C SER A 86 22.41 -3.37 -10.22
N GLY A 87 21.51 -4.37 -10.22
CA GLY A 87 21.67 -5.60 -9.44
C GLY A 87 21.21 -5.50 -7.98
N SER A 88 20.72 -4.34 -7.52
CA SER A 88 20.13 -4.21 -6.18
C SER A 88 18.93 -5.14 -6.01
N LYS A 89 18.88 -5.83 -4.87
CA LYS A 89 17.71 -6.64 -4.45
C LYS A 89 16.89 -5.84 -3.46
N VAL A 90 15.61 -5.65 -3.75
CA VAL A 90 14.70 -4.84 -2.92
C VAL A 90 13.63 -5.74 -2.34
N LEU A 91 13.41 -5.61 -1.02
CA LEU A 91 12.29 -6.24 -0.32
C LEU A 91 11.30 -5.16 0.09
N LEU A 92 10.04 -5.28 -0.35
CA LEU A 92 8.96 -4.38 0.01
C LEU A 92 8.07 -5.02 1.08
N VAL A 93 8.03 -4.44 2.28
CA VAL A 93 7.12 -4.84 3.37
C VAL A 93 5.96 -3.86 3.45
N THR A 94 4.76 -4.32 3.09
CA THR A 94 3.55 -3.49 2.88
C THR A 94 2.28 -4.26 3.28
N HIS A 95 1.15 -4.05 2.60
CA HIS A 95 -0.18 -4.51 3.01
C HIS A 95 -0.99 -5.07 1.85
N GLY A 96 -2.08 -5.76 2.18
CA GLY A 96 -2.82 -6.59 1.24
C GLY A 96 -3.44 -5.82 0.08
N SER A 97 -4.10 -4.68 0.33
CA SER A 97 -4.73 -3.93 -0.77
C SER A 97 -3.69 -3.24 -1.63
N PHE A 98 -2.63 -2.67 -1.04
CA PHE A 98 -1.50 -2.12 -1.81
C PHE A 98 -0.85 -3.18 -2.72
N ILE A 99 -0.58 -4.40 -2.21
CA ILE A 99 0.00 -5.50 -3.02
C ILE A 99 -0.89 -5.83 -4.21
N LYS A 100 -2.21 -5.96 -4.01
CA LYS A 100 -3.14 -6.26 -5.11
C LYS A 100 -3.10 -5.21 -6.21
N HIS A 101 -2.99 -3.93 -5.86
CA HIS A 101 -2.84 -2.86 -6.85
C HIS A 101 -1.48 -2.93 -7.53
N PHE A 102 -0.41 -3.18 -6.77
CA PHE A 102 0.95 -3.30 -7.28
C PHE A 102 1.09 -4.42 -8.31
N THR A 103 0.48 -5.58 -8.07
CA THR A 103 0.54 -6.73 -8.99
C THR A 103 -0.41 -6.62 -10.19
N SER A 104 -1.31 -5.64 -10.18
CA SER A 104 -2.25 -5.36 -11.28
C SER A 104 -1.81 -4.18 -12.14
N TYR A 105 -0.71 -3.51 -11.78
CA TYR A 105 -0.06 -2.44 -12.53
C TYR A 105 0.76 -3.03 -13.68
#